data_AF-A0A3D2GIF4-F1
#
_entry.id   AF-A0A3D2GIF4-F1
#
_cell.length_a   1.000
_cell.length_b   1.000
_cell.length_c   1.000
_cell.angle_alpha   90.00
_cell.angle_beta   90.00
_cell.angle_gamma   90.00
#
_symmetry.space_group_name_H-M   'P 1'
#
loop_
_entity.id
_entity.type
_entity.pdbx_description
1 polymer ?
#
loop_
_entity_poly.entity_id
_entity_poly.type
_entity_poly.pdbx_seq_one_letter_code
_entity_poly.pdbx_strand_id
1 'polypeptide(L)'
;MTVLAVVLILAVLAVVYAVAIYNNLVQLRENVKNGWSQIDVQLKRRHDLIPNLVETAKGYMGHEKGTLENVIKARQQAINADNIKDKQAAENFLTGTLRSLFAVS
;
A
#
# COMPACT_ATOMS: atom_id res chain seq x y z
N MET A 1 31.60 -47.22 12.22
CA MET A 1 32.10 -46.04 11.47
C MET A 1 31.12 -45.56 10.42
N THR A 2 30.62 -46.44 9.53
CA THR A 2 29.67 -46.06 8.45
C THR A 2 28.32 -45.56 8.95
N VAL A 3 27.67 -46.26 9.89
CA VAL A 3 26.38 -45.84 10.47
C VAL A 3 26.46 -44.46 11.12
N LEU A 4 27.54 -44.22 11.88
CA LEU A 4 27.78 -42.97 12.59
C LEU A 4 28.01 -41.81 11.60
N ALA A 5 28.70 -42.06 10.49
CA ALA A 5 28.87 -41.09 9.40
C ALA A 5 27.54 -40.76 8.71
N VAL A 6 26.69 -41.75 8.44
CA VAL A 6 25.36 -41.55 7.83
C VAL A 6 24.46 -40.69 8.73
N VAL A 7 24.43 -40.98 10.04
CA VAL A 7 23.66 -40.19 11.01
C VAL A 7 24.15 -38.73 11.06
N LEU A 8 25.47 -38.51 11.03
CA LEU A 8 26.06 -37.18 11.01
C LEU A 8 25.67 -36.40 9.75
N ILE A 9 25.71 -37.04 8.58
CA ILE A 9 25.30 -36.43 7.31
C ILE A 9 23.82 -36.04 7.36
N LEU A 10 22.96 -36.93 7.85
CA LEU A 10 21.52 -36.65 7.98
C LEU A 10 21.25 -35.50 8.95
N ALA A 11 21.98 -35.43 10.06
CA ALA A 11 21.88 -34.32 11.01
C ALA A 11 22.28 -32.98 10.37
N VAL A 12 23.37 -32.95 9.60
CA VAL A 12 23.80 -31.75 8.87
C VAL A 12 22.76 -31.34 7.82
N LEU A 13 22.22 -32.28 7.05
CA LEU A 13 21.18 -32.01 6.06
C LEU A 13 19.90 -31.43 6.70
N ALA A 14 19.49 -31.98 7.85
CA ALA A 14 18.34 -31.47 8.59
C ALA A 14 18.55 -30.02 9.06
N VAL A 15 19.75 -29.70 9.56
CA VAL A 15 20.11 -28.32 9.97
C VAL A 15 20.10 -27.38 8.77
N VAL A 16 20.71 -27.76 7.65
CA VAL A 16 20.73 -26.94 6.43
C VAL A 16 19.31 -26.69 5.92
N TYR A 17 18.45 -27.71 5.93
CA TYR A 17 17.06 -27.58 5.53
C TYR A 17 16.27 -26.62 6.43
N ALA A 18 16.45 -26.72 7.75
CA ALA A 18 15.82 -25.82 8.70
C ALA A 18 16.25 -24.35 8.49
N VAL A 19 17.55 -24.11 8.26
CA VAL A 19 18.08 -22.78 7.96
C VAL A 19 17.52 -22.25 6.64
N ALA A 20 17.42 -23.09 5.61
CA ALA A 20 16.85 -22.70 4.32
C ALA A 20 15.38 -22.28 4.42
N ILE A 21 14.56 -23.01 5.19
CA ILE A 21 13.16 -22.63 5.45
C ILE A 21 13.08 -21.29 6.18
N TYR A 22 13.86 -21.14 7.25
CA TYR A 22 13.86 -19.91 8.05
C TYR A 22 14.22 -18.68 7.19
N ASN A 23 15.27 -18.80 6.38
CA ASN A 23 15.69 -17.71 5.50
C ASN A 23 14.62 -17.36 4.45
N ASN A 24 13.95 -18.37 3.87
CA ASN A 24 12.84 -18.12 2.96
C ASN A 24 11.70 -17.38 3.66
N LEU A 25 11.28 -17.80 4.86
CA LEU A 25 10.22 -17.13 5.62
C LEU A 25 10.57 -15.66 5.91
N VAL A 26 11.80 -15.38 6.30
CA VAL A 26 12.29 -14.01 6.52
C VAL A 26 12.26 -13.20 5.22
N GLN A 27 12.70 -13.78 4.11
CA GLN A 27 12.66 -13.13 2.80
C GLN A 27 11.22 -12.80 2.37
N LEU A 28 10.28 -13.74 2.51
CA LEU A 28 8.87 -13.52 2.22
C LEU A 28 8.31 -12.37 3.08
N ARG A 29 8.64 -12.33 4.37
CA ARG A 29 8.20 -11.26 5.28
C ARG A 29 8.71 -9.89 4.82
N GLU A 30 9.98 -9.79 4.45
CA GLU A 30 10.54 -8.52 4.00
C GLU A 30 9.97 -8.10 2.63
N ASN A 31 9.70 -9.05 1.73
CA ASN A 31 9.02 -8.77 0.46
C ASN A 31 7.63 -8.16 0.67
N VAL A 32 6.85 -8.69 1.61
CA VAL A 32 5.53 -8.12 1.95
C VAL A 32 5.67 -6.69 2.48
N LYS A 33 6.62 -6.44 3.39
CA LYS A 33 6.88 -5.11 3.95
C LYS A 33 7.33 -4.12 2.88
N ASN A 34 8.21 -4.54 1.97
CA ASN A 34 8.64 -3.73 0.84
C ASN A 34 7.49 -3.41 -0.11
N GLY A 35 6.62 -4.39 -0.39
CA GLY A 35 5.40 -4.18 -1.18
C GLY A 35 4.49 -3.12 -0.57
N TRP A 36 4.26 -3.18 0.75
CA TRP A 36 3.48 -2.15 1.45
C TRP A 36 4.13 -0.77 1.40
N SER A 37 5.45 -0.69 1.58
CA SER A 37 6.18 0.58 1.47
C SER A 37 6.04 1.22 0.08
N GLN A 38 6.12 0.41 -0.98
CA GLN A 38 5.90 0.89 -2.35
C GLN A 38 4.47 1.41 -2.55
N ILE A 39 3.46 0.71 -2.03
CA ILE A 39 2.07 1.16 -2.09
C ILE A 39 1.92 2.51 -1.37
N ASP A 40 2.46 2.65 -0.16
CA ASP A 40 2.37 3.88 0.62
C ASP A 40 3.00 5.08 -0.12
N VAL A 41 4.13 4.87 -0.81
CA VAL A 41 4.74 5.92 -1.65
C VAL A 41 3.80 6.33 -2.80
N GLN A 42 3.13 5.37 -3.45
CA GLN A 42 2.19 5.67 -4.53
C GLN A 42 0.94 6.40 -4.02
N LEU A 43 0.38 5.97 -2.89
CA LEU A 43 -0.76 6.65 -2.27
C LEU A 43 -0.40 8.08 -1.85
N LYS A 44 0.76 8.26 -1.24
CA LYS A 44 1.28 9.58 -0.89
C LYS A 44 1.42 10.48 -2.12
N ARG A 45 2.03 9.98 -3.20
CA ARG A 45 2.14 10.74 -4.46
C ARG A 45 0.76 11.11 -5.02
N ARG A 46 -0.22 10.21 -4.98
CA ARG A 46 -1.60 10.49 -5.39
C ARG A 46 -2.19 11.63 -4.55
N HIS A 47 -2.04 11.57 -3.22
CA HIS A 47 -2.52 12.59 -2.31
C HIS A 47 -1.83 13.94 -2.53
N ASP A 48 -0.54 13.96 -2.80
CA ASP A 48 0.21 15.19 -3.03
C ASP A 48 -0.19 15.89 -4.34
N LEU A 49 -0.70 15.15 -5.32
CA LEU A 49 -1.18 15.69 -6.60
C LEU A 49 -2.62 16.22 -6.57
N ILE A 50 -3.46 15.78 -5.63
CA ILE A 50 -4.87 16.20 -5.54
C ILE A 50 -5.04 17.72 -5.39
N PRO A 51 -4.28 18.42 -4.52
CA PRO A 51 -4.39 19.88 -4.42
C PRO A 51 -4.17 20.59 -5.76
N ASN A 52 -3.16 20.17 -6.53
CA ASN A 52 -2.86 20.73 -7.86
C ASN A 52 -4.01 20.46 -8.86
N LEU A 53 -4.60 19.26 -8.81
CA LEU A 53 -5.78 18.92 -9.61
C LEU A 53 -6.97 19.82 -9.26
N VAL A 54 -7.24 20.00 -7.96
CA VAL A 54 -8.32 20.85 -7.45
C VAL A 54 -8.10 22.31 -7.84
N GLU A 55 -6.88 22.82 -7.75
CA GLU A 55 -6.54 24.18 -8.18
C GLU A 55 -6.78 24.41 -9.67
N THR A 56 -6.40 23.44 -10.51
CA THR A 56 -6.65 23.50 -11.95
C THR A 56 -8.16 23.44 -12.26
N ALA A 57 -8.89 22.56 -11.56
CA ALA A 57 -10.34 22.42 -11.73
C ALA A 57 -11.12 23.65 -11.25
N LYS A 58 -10.67 24.34 -10.18
CA LYS A 58 -11.28 25.59 -9.70
C LYS A 58 -11.41 26.67 -10.76
N GLY A 59 -10.46 26.74 -11.70
CA GLY A 59 -10.50 27.69 -12.82
C GLY A 59 -11.65 27.46 -13.79
N TYR A 60 -12.09 26.20 -13.96
CA TYR A 60 -13.16 25.81 -14.88
C TYR A 60 -14.50 25.56 -14.16
N MET A 61 -14.46 25.14 -12.89
CA MET A 61 -15.62 24.73 -12.10
C MET A 61 -16.00 25.76 -11.03
N GLY A 62 -16.01 27.06 -11.37
CA GLY A 62 -16.12 28.17 -10.41
C GLY A 62 -17.36 28.16 -9.49
N HIS A 63 -18.41 27.41 -9.86
CA HIS A 63 -19.66 27.29 -9.07
C HIS A 63 -19.72 25.98 -8.26
N GLU A 64 -18.79 25.05 -8.46
CA GLU A 64 -18.78 23.70 -7.87
C GLU A 64 -17.88 23.61 -6.62
N LYS A 65 -17.96 24.61 -5.75
CA LYS A 65 -17.15 24.65 -4.51
C LYS A 65 -17.42 23.45 -3.62
N GLY A 66 -18.69 23.03 -3.48
CA GLY A 66 -19.07 21.89 -2.65
C GLY A 66 -18.44 20.57 -3.13
N THR A 67 -18.40 20.35 -4.44
CA THR A 67 -17.78 19.16 -5.05
C THR A 67 -16.27 19.14 -4.80
N LEU A 68 -15.60 20.28 -4.96
CA LEU A 68 -14.16 20.41 -4.69
C LEU A 68 -13.83 20.24 -3.19
N GLU A 69 -14.66 20.78 -2.29
CA GLU A 69 -14.51 20.57 -0.85
C GLU A 69 -14.66 19.11 -0.44
N ASN A 70 -15.59 18.38 -1.07
CA ASN A 70 -15.78 16.95 -0.81
C ASN A 70 -14.54 16.14 -1.21
N VAL A 71 -13.88 16.48 -2.31
CA VAL A 71 -12.61 15.84 -2.71
C VAL A 71 -11.48 16.15 -1.72
N ILE A 72 -11.40 17.39 -1.22
CA ILE A 72 -10.41 17.75 -0.18
C ILE A 72 -10.67 16.96 1.12
N LYS A 73 -11.92 16.83 1.54
CA LYS A 73 -12.31 16.04 2.73
C LYS A 73 -11.98 14.55 2.53
N ALA A 74 -12.32 13.99 1.38
CA ALA A 74 -12.00 12.59 1.06
C ALA A 74 -10.48 12.34 1.05
N ARG A 75 -9.68 13.29 0.56
CA ARG A 75 -8.22 13.24 0.64
C ARG A 75 -7.74 13.19 2.09
N GLN A 76 -8.26 14.06 2.96
CA GLN A 76 -7.86 14.07 4.37
C GLN A 76 -8.19 12.73 5.06
N GLN A 77 -9.35 12.15 4.77
CA GLN A 77 -9.72 10.83 5.29
C GLN A 77 -8.77 9.72 4.80
N ALA A 78 -8.34 9.75 3.54
CA ALA A 78 -7.37 8.80 3.00
C ALA A 78 -5.98 8.93 3.64
N ILE A 79 -5.54 10.15 3.96
CA ILE A 79 -4.26 10.41 4.63
C ILE A 79 -4.27 9.94 6.08
N ASN A 80 -5.38 10.15 6.79
CA ASN A 80 -5.50 9.87 8.23
C ASN A 80 -5.83 8.40 8.55
N ALA A 81 -5.94 7.53 7.55
CA ALA A 81 -6.26 6.12 7.77
C ALA A 81 -5.02 5.35 8.27
N ASP A 82 -5.11 4.77 9.46
CA ASP A 82 -3.96 4.16 10.15
C ASP A 82 -3.71 2.69 9.76
N ASN A 83 -4.78 1.90 9.59
CA ASN A 83 -4.66 0.48 9.26
C ASN A 83 -4.94 0.20 7.77
N ILE A 84 -4.46 -0.94 7.26
CA ILE A 84 -4.57 -1.32 5.85
C ILE A 84 -6.03 -1.34 5.36
N LYS A 85 -6.96 -1.81 6.21
CA LYS A 85 -8.37 -1.96 5.85
C LYS A 85 -9.05 -0.60 5.72
N ASP A 86 -8.77 0.30 6.65
CA ASP A 86 -9.28 1.66 6.66
C ASP A 86 -8.66 2.48 5.53
N LYS A 87 -7.37 2.27 5.25
CA LYS A 87 -6.71 2.81 4.05
C LYS A 87 -7.46 2.38 2.81
N GLN A 88 -7.68 1.08 2.59
CA GLN A 88 -8.43 0.60 1.42
C GLN A 88 -9.82 1.22 1.31
N ALA A 89 -10.58 1.31 2.41
CA ALA A 89 -11.90 1.91 2.41
C ALA A 89 -11.85 3.42 2.03
N ALA A 90 -10.92 4.16 2.63
CA ALA A 90 -10.75 5.59 2.36
C ALA A 90 -10.23 5.86 0.93
N GLU A 91 -9.30 5.05 0.42
CA GLU A 91 -8.81 5.12 -0.96
C GLU A 91 -9.92 4.86 -1.98
N ASN A 92 -10.82 3.92 -1.68
CA ASN A 92 -12.01 3.63 -2.51
C ASN A 92 -13.00 4.80 -2.50
N PHE A 93 -13.27 5.36 -1.31
CA PHE A 93 -14.13 6.53 -1.17
C PHE A 93 -13.58 7.73 -1.95
N LEU A 94 -12.28 8.03 -1.79
CA LEU A 94 -11.59 9.08 -2.53
C LEU A 94 -11.69 8.85 -4.05
N THR A 95 -11.48 7.62 -4.51
CA THR A 95 -11.63 7.28 -5.94
C THR A 95 -13.06 7.53 -6.43
N GLY A 96 -14.07 7.22 -5.63
CA GLY A 96 -15.47 7.53 -5.93
C GLY A 96 -15.72 9.04 -6.05
N THR A 97 -15.21 9.83 -5.10
CA THR A 97 -15.35 11.30 -5.14
C THR A 97 -14.64 11.94 -6.33
N LEU A 98 -13.48 11.43 -6.73
CA LEU A 98 -12.77 11.88 -7.93
C LEU A 98 -13.58 11.58 -9.19
N ARG A 99 -14.20 10.38 -9.29
CA ARG A 99 -15.10 10.06 -10.41
C ARG A 99 -16.30 11.00 -10.48
N SER A 100 -16.92 11.33 -9.35
CA SER A 100 -18.03 12.28 -9.34
C SER A 100 -17.58 13.69 -9.76
N LEU A 101 -16.37 14.10 -9.42
CA LEU A 101 -15.82 15.38 -9.87
C LEU A 101 -15.64 15.40 -11.39
N PHE A 102 -15.07 14.34 -11.97
CA PHE A 102 -14.92 14.21 -13.42
C PHE A 102 -16.24 14.06 -14.20
N ALA A 103 -17.32 13.64 -13.52
CA ALA A 103 -18.64 13.53 -14.15
C ALA A 103 -19.37 14.88 -14.26
N VAL A 104 -18.94 15.89 -13.50
CA VAL A 104 -19.55 17.22 -13.44
C VAL A 104 -18.73 18.26 -14.23
N SER A 105 -17.43 18.00 -14.43
CA SER A 105 -16.53 18.81 -15.27
C SER A 105 -16.76 18.61 -16.76
#